data_AF-A0A951M9A8-F1
#
_entry.id   AF-A0A951M9A8-F1
#
_cell.length_a   1.000
_cell.length_b   1.000
_cell.length_c   1.000
_cell.angle_alpha   90.00
_cell.angle_beta   90.00
_cell.angle_gamma   90.00
#
_symmetry.space_group_name_H-M   'P 1'
#
loop_
_entity.id
_entity.type
_entity.pdbx_description
1 polymer ?
#
loop_
_entity_poly.entity_id
_entity_poly.type
_entity_poly.pdbx_seq_one_letter_code
_entity_poly.pdbx_strand_id
1 'polypeptide(L)'
;MASDLDTVRVLRALFNDMPRAPQGLSHEETMAWVQQSMVDFEGGDMAYMIEHITRSSMLDIVLRLREDGYLKDDAAFTDTVNLISTPDGRKTFMDRCIQAQKSADATSRLINRAKREWSDPLPLFSSDPGMVERFVKGELSGPGPLYAEFKARADVTELGVFAQAPDGIHEFSWGFVVEDQGAWLFYIADVWRNGTVGCFDRFDSAWQQSMAAASGEGLPPVPMGLSMDDGISTFSGMALQSAGPMSNPALRRWVGEVFIDRMLPTMAARVVDSNYDFPLMGLQAH
;
A
#
# COMPACT_ATOMS: atom_id res chain seq x y z
N MET A 1 18.73 -6.54 22.23
CA MET A 1 18.95 -5.10 21.96
C MET A 1 20.33 -4.95 21.36
N ALA A 2 20.41 -4.38 20.15
CA ALA A 2 21.67 -4.14 19.47
C ALA A 2 22.43 -3.06 20.25
N SER A 3 23.75 -3.21 20.36
CA SER A 3 24.55 -2.24 21.11
C SER A 3 24.82 -0.99 20.26
N ASP A 4 25.14 0.13 20.90
CA ASP A 4 25.64 1.33 20.21
C ASP A 4 26.88 1.01 19.36
N LEU A 5 27.70 0.07 19.82
CA LEU A 5 28.87 -0.43 19.07
C LEU A 5 28.45 -1.16 17.80
N ASP A 6 27.40 -1.99 17.84
CA ASP A 6 26.87 -2.68 16.66
C ASP A 6 26.32 -1.68 15.64
N THR A 7 25.60 -0.67 16.11
CA THR A 7 25.11 0.44 15.27
C THR A 7 26.25 1.16 14.56
N VAL A 8 27.32 1.50 15.28
CA VAL A 8 28.51 2.14 14.69
C VAL A 8 29.22 1.22 13.68
N ARG A 9 29.30 -0.09 13.95
CA ARG A 9 29.92 -1.05 13.01
C ARG A 9 29.14 -1.15 11.71
N VAL A 10 27.82 -1.21 11.78
CA VAL A 10 26.94 -1.28 10.59
C VAL A 10 26.96 0.03 9.82
N LEU A 11 26.85 1.18 10.50
CA LEU A 11 26.95 2.50 9.86
C LEU A 11 28.29 2.68 9.13
N ARG A 12 29.39 2.23 9.73
CA ARG A 12 30.71 2.28 9.08
C ARG A 12 30.76 1.40 7.84
N ALA A 13 30.21 0.19 7.89
CA ALA A 13 30.19 -0.70 6.73
C ALA A 13 29.31 -0.15 5.60
N LEU A 14 28.14 0.40 5.94
CA LEU A 14 27.19 0.90 4.95
C LEU A 14 27.63 2.21 4.29
N PHE A 15 28.34 3.09 4.99
CA PHE A 15 28.67 4.44 4.50
C PHE A 15 30.19 4.70 4.44
N ASN A 16 31.01 3.66 4.23
CA ASN A 16 32.47 3.80 4.10
C ASN A 16 32.91 4.46 2.78
N ASP A 17 32.15 4.25 1.72
CA ASP A 17 32.46 4.60 0.33
C ASP A 17 31.62 5.78 -0.19
N MET A 18 30.73 6.33 0.64
CA MET A 18 30.04 7.58 0.32
C MET A 18 30.89 8.80 0.71
N PRO A 19 30.85 9.88 -0.07
CA PRO A 19 31.48 11.14 0.29
C PRO A 19 31.05 11.56 1.69
N ARG A 20 31.99 12.07 2.50
CA ARG A 20 31.70 12.65 3.81
C ARG A 20 32.08 14.12 3.81
N ALA A 21 31.23 14.93 4.45
CA ALA A 21 31.50 16.34 4.62
C ALA A 21 32.85 16.52 5.35
N PRO A 22 33.75 17.39 4.86
CA PRO A 22 34.94 17.80 5.57
C PRO A 22 34.61 18.29 6.99
N GLN A 23 35.49 18.01 7.95
CA GLN A 23 35.32 18.50 9.32
C GLN A 23 35.58 20.00 9.38
N GLY A 24 34.79 20.71 10.20
CA GLY A 24 34.97 22.15 10.46
C GLY A 24 34.24 23.07 9.49
N LEU A 25 33.40 22.54 8.59
CA LEU A 25 32.50 23.35 7.76
C LEU A 25 31.42 24.01 8.63
N SER A 26 31.06 25.24 8.28
CA SER A 26 29.84 25.86 8.77
C SER A 26 28.59 25.14 8.23
N HIS A 27 27.42 25.47 8.78
CA HIS A 27 26.16 24.86 8.31
C HIS A 27 25.90 25.14 6.83
N GLU A 28 26.11 26.37 6.37
CA GLU A 28 25.92 26.76 4.96
C GLU A 28 26.89 26.02 4.03
N GLU A 29 28.16 25.91 4.42
CA GLU A 29 29.17 25.19 3.64
C GLU A 29 28.89 23.69 3.60
N THR A 30 28.33 23.13 4.67
CA THR A 30 27.91 21.73 4.73
C THR A 30 26.77 21.47 3.76
N MET A 31 25.76 22.34 3.72
CA MET A 31 24.62 22.22 2.80
C MET A 31 25.07 22.36 1.34
N ALA A 32 25.95 23.31 1.04
CA ALA A 32 26.52 23.47 -0.29
C ALA A 32 27.34 22.24 -0.71
N TRP A 33 28.13 21.66 0.20
CA TRP A 33 28.90 20.45 -0.05
C TRP A 33 28.00 19.23 -0.29
N VAL A 34 26.89 19.09 0.46
CA VAL A 34 25.91 18.01 0.26
C VAL A 34 25.29 18.14 -1.13
N GLN A 35 24.84 19.33 -1.51
CA GLN A 35 24.22 19.58 -2.81
C GLN A 35 25.18 19.27 -3.96
N GLN A 36 26.46 19.67 -3.83
CA GLN A 36 27.48 19.36 -4.83
C GLN A 36 27.76 17.84 -4.89
N SER A 37 27.83 17.17 -3.74
CA SER A 37 28.06 15.72 -3.67
C SER A 37 26.93 14.90 -4.30
N MET A 38 25.69 15.38 -4.23
CA MET A 38 24.54 14.77 -4.91
C MET A 38 24.66 14.88 -6.44
N VAL A 39 25.17 16.01 -6.94
CA VAL A 39 25.41 16.23 -8.38
C VAL A 39 26.57 15.38 -8.90
N ASP A 40 27.66 15.30 -8.13
CA ASP A 40 28.88 14.58 -8.51
C ASP A 40 28.76 13.06 -8.33
N PHE A 41 27.70 12.59 -7.68
CA PHE A 41 27.45 11.17 -7.51
C PHE A 41 27.14 10.48 -8.85
N GLU A 42 27.64 9.26 -9.02
CA GLU A 42 27.38 8.49 -10.23
C GLU A 42 25.87 8.19 -10.37
N GLY A 43 25.27 8.64 -11.47
CA GLY A 43 23.82 8.58 -11.68
C GLY A 43 23.05 9.83 -11.21
N GLY A 44 23.73 10.81 -10.61
CA GLY A 44 23.19 12.10 -10.19
C GLY A 44 22.39 12.08 -8.89
N ASP A 45 21.68 13.17 -8.63
CA ASP A 45 20.94 13.44 -7.38
C ASP A 45 19.99 12.28 -7.00
N MET A 46 19.16 11.85 -7.94
CA MET A 46 18.19 10.78 -7.71
C MET A 46 18.87 9.47 -7.29
N ALA A 47 20.01 9.13 -7.90
CA ALA A 47 20.76 7.92 -7.56
C ALA A 47 21.38 8.02 -6.16
N TYR A 48 21.92 9.19 -5.79
CA TYR A 48 22.42 9.46 -4.45
C TYR A 48 21.34 9.28 -3.38
N MET A 49 20.16 9.87 -3.61
CA MET A 49 19.02 9.78 -2.69
C MET A 49 18.50 8.35 -2.54
N ILE A 50 18.33 7.62 -3.63
CA ILE A 50 17.90 6.22 -3.61
C ILE A 50 18.92 5.35 -2.84
N GLU A 51 20.21 5.54 -3.10
CA GLU A 51 21.28 4.80 -2.42
C GLU A 51 21.30 5.11 -0.91
N HIS A 52 21.14 6.37 -0.54
CA HIS A 52 21.08 6.79 0.86
C HIS A 52 19.87 6.21 1.60
N ILE A 53 18.68 6.23 0.98
CA ILE A 53 17.45 5.61 1.54
C ILE A 53 17.66 4.10 1.67
N THR A 54 18.20 3.45 0.64
CA THR A 54 18.41 2.00 0.65
C THR A 54 19.36 1.58 1.76
N ARG A 55 20.49 2.28 1.95
CA ARG A 55 21.44 2.00 3.03
C ARG A 55 20.85 2.27 4.41
N SER A 56 20.02 3.29 4.56
CA SER A 56 19.32 3.57 5.82
C SER A 56 18.36 2.43 6.18
N SER A 57 17.59 1.94 5.20
CA SER A 57 16.74 0.76 5.40
C SER A 57 17.55 -0.51 5.75
N MET A 58 18.73 -0.69 5.14
CA MET A 58 19.62 -1.82 5.46
C MET A 58 20.13 -1.78 6.91
N LEU A 59 20.42 -0.59 7.45
CA LEU A 59 20.81 -0.41 8.85
C LEU A 59 19.72 -0.97 9.77
N ASP A 60 18.47 -0.54 9.57
CA ASP A 60 17.33 -0.95 10.39
C ASP A 60 17.10 -2.46 10.31
N ILE A 61 17.19 -3.04 9.11
CA ILE A 61 17.04 -4.49 8.91
C ILE A 61 18.14 -5.26 9.65
N VAL A 62 19.41 -4.86 9.50
CA VAL A 62 20.53 -5.56 10.15
C VAL A 62 20.43 -5.48 11.67
N LEU A 63 20.09 -4.30 12.22
CA LEU A 63 19.90 -4.13 13.66
C LEU A 63 18.72 -4.95 14.18
N ARG A 64 17.58 -4.97 13.47
CA ARG A 64 16.45 -5.81 13.84
C ARG A 64 16.77 -7.30 13.79
N LEU A 65 17.54 -7.74 12.78
CA LEU A 65 18.01 -9.12 12.69
C LEU A 65 19.02 -9.48 13.79
N ARG A 66 19.80 -8.51 14.27
CA ARG A 66 20.71 -8.65 15.41
C ARG A 66 19.95 -8.75 16.73
N GLU A 67 18.85 -8.02 16.86
CA GLU A 67 18.02 -8.01 18.05
C GLU A 67 17.17 -9.26 18.20
N ASP A 68 16.40 -9.59 17.17
CA ASP A 68 15.32 -10.58 17.26
C ASP A 68 15.44 -11.68 16.19
N GLY A 69 16.34 -11.50 15.22
CA GLY A 69 16.53 -12.44 14.11
C GLY A 69 17.68 -13.43 14.30
N TYR A 70 18.22 -13.90 13.17
CA TYR A 70 19.26 -14.93 13.12
C TYR A 70 20.68 -14.39 13.29
N LEU A 71 20.88 -13.06 13.41
CA LEU A 71 22.19 -12.44 13.61
C LEU A 71 22.56 -12.25 15.09
N LYS A 72 21.90 -12.97 16.00
CA LYS A 72 22.26 -13.00 17.42
C LYS A 72 23.64 -13.59 17.67
N ASP A 73 24.11 -14.44 16.76
CA ASP A 73 25.48 -14.95 16.76
C ASP A 73 26.48 -13.90 16.26
N ASP A 74 27.58 -13.72 16.99
CA ASP A 74 28.59 -12.68 16.72
C ASP A 74 29.39 -12.94 15.44
N ALA A 75 29.60 -14.21 15.08
CA ALA A 75 30.29 -14.57 13.84
C ALA A 75 29.38 -14.27 12.64
N ALA A 76 28.11 -14.70 12.69
CA ALA A 76 27.13 -14.41 11.65
C ALA A 76 26.89 -12.90 11.47
N PHE A 77 26.85 -12.14 12.57
CA PHE A 77 26.77 -10.68 12.52
C PHE A 77 28.01 -10.08 11.87
N THR A 78 29.21 -10.52 12.26
CA THR A 78 30.47 -10.03 11.70
C THR A 78 30.58 -10.32 10.21
N ASP A 79 30.18 -11.51 9.76
CA ASP A 79 30.15 -11.87 8.34
C ASP A 79 29.18 -10.99 7.55
N THR A 80 28.03 -10.67 8.14
CA THR A 80 27.05 -9.76 7.53
C THR A 80 27.60 -8.32 7.42
N VAL A 81 28.27 -7.82 8.47
CA VAL A 81 28.93 -6.51 8.44
C VAL A 81 30.04 -6.46 7.38
N ASN A 82 30.82 -7.54 7.25
CA ASN A 82 31.85 -7.63 6.22
C ASN A 82 31.24 -7.65 4.81
N LEU A 83 30.14 -8.39 4.63
CA LEU A 83 29.41 -8.45 3.36
C LEU A 83 28.94 -7.05 2.93
N ILE A 84 28.17 -6.35 3.78
CA ILE A 84 27.57 -5.05 3.43
C ILE A 84 28.60 -3.90 3.35
N SER A 85 29.87 -4.15 3.68
CA SER A 85 30.95 -3.18 3.51
C SER A 85 31.33 -2.92 2.05
N THR A 86 30.80 -3.73 1.13
CA THR A 86 31.07 -3.65 -0.31
C THR A 86 29.78 -3.39 -1.10
N PRO A 87 29.83 -2.68 -2.25
CA PRO A 87 28.66 -2.48 -3.10
C PRO A 87 27.97 -3.79 -3.50
N ASP A 88 28.73 -4.78 -4.00
CA ASP A 88 28.19 -6.07 -4.42
C ASP A 88 27.60 -6.85 -3.24
N GLY A 89 28.21 -6.76 -2.07
CA GLY A 89 27.70 -7.40 -0.87
C GLY A 89 26.42 -6.75 -0.33
N ARG A 90 26.27 -5.42 -0.46
CA ARG A 90 25.00 -4.74 -0.14
C ARG A 90 23.87 -5.21 -1.05
N LYS A 91 24.13 -5.30 -2.37
CA LYS A 91 23.18 -5.86 -3.32
C LYS A 91 22.80 -7.29 -2.98
N THR A 92 23.80 -8.13 -2.71
CA THR A 92 23.59 -9.53 -2.30
C THR A 92 22.76 -9.65 -1.03
N PHE A 93 23.01 -8.79 -0.04
CA PHE A 93 22.22 -8.75 1.19
C PHE A 93 20.77 -8.35 0.94
N MET A 94 20.53 -7.31 0.14
CA MET A 94 19.17 -6.90 -0.23
C MET A 94 18.43 -7.97 -1.04
N ASP A 95 19.10 -8.64 -1.97
CA ASP A 95 18.52 -9.76 -2.72
C ASP A 95 18.12 -10.90 -1.77
N ARG A 96 18.93 -11.19 -0.73
CA ARG A 96 18.58 -12.16 0.31
C ARG A 96 17.38 -11.71 1.13
N CYS A 97 17.28 -10.44 1.50
CA CYS A 97 16.11 -9.91 2.21
C CYS A 97 14.84 -10.05 1.37
N ILE A 98 14.90 -9.70 0.08
CA ILE A 98 13.78 -9.84 -0.87
C ILE A 98 13.40 -11.32 -1.04
N GLN A 99 14.38 -12.21 -1.17
CA GLN A 99 14.13 -13.66 -1.28
C GLN A 99 13.55 -14.23 0.02
N ALA A 100 14.04 -13.80 1.18
CA ALA A 100 13.52 -14.21 2.48
C ALA A 100 12.08 -13.74 2.67
N GLN A 101 11.74 -12.52 2.22
CA GLN A 101 10.37 -12.04 2.20
C GLN A 101 9.50 -12.89 1.27
N LYS A 102 9.92 -13.11 0.02
CA LYS A 102 9.22 -13.99 -0.92
C LYS A 102 9.04 -15.42 -0.41
N SER A 103 10.02 -15.94 0.33
CA SER A 103 10.01 -17.26 0.95
C SER A 103 9.09 -17.31 2.17
N ALA A 104 9.11 -16.30 3.04
CA ALA A 104 8.16 -16.17 4.14
C ALA A 104 6.72 -16.05 3.61
N ASP A 105 6.52 -15.32 2.51
CA ASP A 105 5.26 -15.24 1.79
C ASP A 105 4.90 -16.60 1.17
N ALA A 106 5.86 -17.34 0.62
CA ALA A 106 5.64 -18.69 0.09
C ALA A 106 5.32 -19.72 1.18
N THR A 107 5.97 -19.65 2.35
CA THR A 107 5.71 -20.50 3.51
C THR A 107 4.37 -20.14 4.15
N SER A 108 4.04 -18.84 4.25
CA SER A 108 2.71 -18.39 4.71
C SER A 108 1.63 -18.86 3.74
N ARG A 109 1.86 -18.78 2.42
CA ARG A 109 0.99 -19.36 1.39
C ARG A 109 0.86 -20.88 1.52
N LEU A 110 1.94 -21.62 1.78
CA LEU A 110 1.89 -23.07 1.99
C LEU A 110 1.13 -23.46 3.26
N ILE A 111 1.33 -22.75 4.37
CA ILE A 111 0.62 -22.94 5.63
C ILE A 111 -0.86 -22.61 5.47
N ASN A 112 -1.19 -21.54 4.74
CA ASN A 112 -2.57 -21.16 4.46
C ASN A 112 -3.25 -22.10 3.47
N ARG A 113 -2.53 -22.63 2.47
CA ARG A 113 -3.01 -23.68 1.56
C ARG A 113 -3.24 -25.03 2.27
N ALA A 114 -2.55 -25.26 3.39
CA ALA A 114 -2.77 -26.41 4.26
C ALA A 114 -3.98 -26.22 5.20
N LYS A 115 -4.52 -25.00 5.34
CA LYS A 115 -5.79 -24.77 6.04
C LYS A 115 -6.96 -25.16 5.14
N ARG A 116 -7.97 -25.76 5.79
CA ARG A 116 -9.17 -26.42 5.24
C ARG A 116 -10.05 -25.45 4.44
N GLU A 117 -10.84 -26.03 3.51
CA GLU A 117 -11.87 -25.44 2.62
C GLU A 117 -12.00 -23.91 2.59
N TRP A 118 -11.68 -23.37 1.41
CA TRP A 118 -11.86 -21.98 1.02
C TRP A 118 -13.33 -21.56 1.23
N SER A 119 -13.59 -20.82 2.31
CA SER A 119 -14.85 -20.10 2.48
C SER A 119 -14.57 -18.63 2.33
N ASP A 120 -15.30 -17.96 1.45
CA ASP A 120 -15.30 -16.50 1.42
C ASP A 120 -15.61 -15.95 2.81
N PRO A 121 -14.88 -14.91 3.25
CA PRO A 121 -15.23 -14.24 4.49
C PRO A 121 -16.63 -13.63 4.37
N LEU A 122 -17.33 -13.57 5.50
CA LEU A 122 -18.59 -12.84 5.55
C LEU A 122 -18.36 -11.37 5.13
N PRO A 123 -19.34 -10.73 4.47
CA PRO A 123 -19.26 -9.33 4.11
C PRO A 123 -18.83 -8.46 5.30
N LEU A 124 -17.87 -7.56 5.08
CA LEU A 124 -17.29 -6.74 6.15
C LEU A 124 -18.32 -5.78 6.76
N PHE A 125 -19.25 -5.35 5.92
CA PHE A 125 -20.35 -4.47 6.28
C PHE A 125 -21.59 -4.81 5.44
N SER A 126 -22.70 -4.17 5.74
CA SER A 126 -23.90 -4.16 4.89
C SER A 126 -24.21 -2.72 4.53
N SER A 127 -24.59 -2.47 3.28
CA SER A 127 -24.97 -1.13 2.83
C SER A 127 -26.40 -0.81 3.30
N ASP A 128 -26.59 0.39 3.85
CA ASP A 128 -27.93 0.89 4.18
C ASP A 128 -28.68 1.19 2.86
N PRO A 129 -29.82 0.53 2.59
CA PRO A 129 -30.59 0.73 1.36
C PRO A 129 -30.96 2.19 1.12
N GLY A 130 -31.24 2.97 2.18
CA GLY A 130 -31.58 4.39 2.06
C GLY A 130 -30.39 5.23 1.61
N MET A 131 -29.18 4.90 2.06
CA MET A 131 -27.95 5.58 1.64
C MET A 131 -27.56 5.21 0.22
N VAL A 132 -27.77 3.95 -0.19
CA VAL A 132 -27.59 3.51 -1.58
C VAL A 132 -28.57 4.23 -2.50
N GLU A 133 -29.85 4.32 -2.14
CA GLU A 133 -30.85 5.03 -2.94
C GLU A 133 -30.49 6.50 -3.14
N ARG A 134 -30.02 7.17 -2.09
CA ARG A 134 -29.51 8.54 -2.17
C ARG A 134 -28.31 8.68 -3.11
N PHE A 135 -27.34 7.77 -3.01
CA PHE A 135 -26.19 7.73 -3.91
C PHE A 135 -26.63 7.59 -5.37
N VAL A 136 -27.58 6.68 -5.66
CA VAL A 136 -28.13 6.45 -7.00
C VAL A 136 -28.83 7.70 -7.55
N LYS A 137 -29.50 8.49 -6.69
CA LYS A 137 -30.10 9.78 -7.04
C LYS A 137 -29.08 10.92 -7.20
N GLY A 138 -27.83 10.71 -6.78
CA GLY A 138 -26.78 11.73 -6.78
C GLY A 138 -26.91 12.75 -5.64
N GLU A 139 -27.63 12.40 -4.57
CA GLU A 139 -27.87 13.28 -3.43
C GLU A 139 -26.72 13.24 -2.43
N LEU A 140 -25.78 14.19 -2.56
CA LEU A 140 -24.61 14.31 -1.70
C LEU A 140 -25.00 14.34 -0.20
N SER A 141 -24.29 13.57 0.62
CA SER A 141 -24.38 13.70 2.09
C SER A 141 -23.54 14.85 2.61
N GLY A 142 -22.46 15.19 1.89
CA GLY A 142 -21.42 16.07 2.39
C GLY A 142 -20.47 15.37 3.37
N PRO A 143 -19.48 16.10 3.89
CA PRO A 143 -18.48 15.58 4.82
C PRO A 143 -19.09 15.29 6.19
N GLY A 144 -18.88 14.07 6.68
CA GLY A 144 -19.30 13.60 7.98
C GLY A 144 -18.12 13.12 8.85
N PRO A 145 -18.40 12.32 9.90
CA PRO A 145 -17.40 11.93 10.90
C PRO A 145 -16.24 11.08 10.34
N LEU A 146 -16.49 10.15 9.43
CA LEU A 146 -15.45 9.29 8.84
C LEU A 146 -14.59 10.06 7.85
N TYR A 147 -15.18 10.98 7.08
CA TYR A 147 -14.40 11.92 6.27
C TYR A 147 -13.48 12.77 7.15
N ALA A 148 -14.03 13.33 8.23
CA ALA A 148 -13.26 14.16 9.15
C ALA A 148 -12.11 13.38 9.83
N GLU A 149 -12.37 12.12 10.23
CA GLU A 149 -11.36 11.22 10.77
C GLU A 149 -10.22 10.99 9.77
N PHE A 150 -10.56 10.60 8.54
CA PHE A 150 -9.55 10.30 7.53
C PHE A 150 -8.74 11.55 7.17
N LYS A 151 -9.40 12.69 6.96
CA LYS A 151 -8.76 13.96 6.63
C LYS A 151 -7.79 14.43 7.72
N ALA A 152 -8.08 14.15 8.99
CA ALA A 152 -7.27 14.59 10.12
C ALA A 152 -5.95 13.80 10.29
N ARG A 153 -5.73 12.73 9.52
CA ARG A 153 -4.50 11.95 9.62
C ARG A 153 -3.29 12.73 9.12
N ALA A 154 -2.15 12.54 9.78
CA ALA A 154 -0.91 13.24 9.45
C ALA A 154 -0.42 12.89 8.04
N ASP A 155 -0.45 11.60 7.67
CA ASP A 155 -0.04 11.13 6.34
C ASP A 155 -0.93 11.67 5.22
N VAL A 156 -2.25 11.71 5.43
CA VAL A 156 -3.22 12.31 4.49
C VAL A 156 -2.96 13.80 4.31
N THR A 157 -2.66 14.52 5.41
CA THR A 157 -2.37 15.95 5.39
C THR A 157 -1.05 16.25 4.70
N GLU A 158 0.01 15.49 4.99
CA GLU A 158 1.34 15.63 4.38
C GLU A 158 1.32 15.37 2.88
N LEU A 159 0.55 14.37 2.44
CA LEU A 159 0.36 14.06 1.02
C LEU A 159 -0.56 15.06 0.30
N GLY A 160 -1.18 16.00 1.03
CA GLY A 160 -2.08 17.00 0.45
C GLY A 160 -3.37 16.40 -0.11
N VAL A 161 -3.80 15.24 0.39
CA VAL A 161 -5.07 14.63 -0.03
C VAL A 161 -6.22 15.52 0.44
N PHE A 162 -7.11 15.88 -0.49
CA PHE A 162 -8.15 16.91 -0.29
C PHE A 162 -7.63 18.33 -0.03
N ALA A 163 -6.41 18.67 -0.49
CA ALA A 163 -5.98 20.07 -0.57
C ALA A 163 -6.91 20.90 -1.48
N GLN A 164 -7.49 20.25 -2.50
CA GLN A 164 -8.62 20.76 -3.28
C GLN A 164 -9.91 20.10 -2.78
N ALA A 165 -10.99 20.88 -2.73
CA ALA A 165 -12.29 20.36 -2.37
C ALA A 165 -12.80 19.43 -3.49
N PRO A 166 -13.26 18.21 -3.17
CA PRO A 166 -13.80 17.31 -4.18
C PRO A 166 -15.15 17.78 -4.72
N ASP A 167 -15.56 17.23 -5.87
CA ASP A 167 -16.83 17.56 -6.53
C ASP A 167 -18.05 17.09 -5.70
N GLY A 168 -17.91 15.99 -4.96
CA GLY A 168 -18.98 15.46 -4.12
C GLY A 168 -18.50 14.46 -3.08
N ILE A 169 -19.25 14.33 -1.98
CA ILE A 169 -18.99 13.36 -0.92
C ILE A 169 -20.30 12.64 -0.56
N HIS A 170 -20.23 11.31 -0.54
CA HIS A 170 -21.27 10.40 -0.07
C HIS A 170 -20.72 9.58 1.10
N GLU A 171 -21.24 9.78 2.29
CA GLU A 171 -20.77 9.16 3.50
C GLU A 171 -21.68 8.02 3.92
N PHE A 172 -21.08 6.89 4.28
CA PHE A 172 -21.74 5.67 4.72
C PHE A 172 -21.25 5.30 6.13
N SER A 173 -21.90 4.33 6.77
CA SER A 173 -21.45 3.86 8.09
C SER A 173 -20.11 3.13 8.06
N TRP A 174 -19.68 2.63 6.89
CA TRP A 174 -18.44 1.88 6.68
C TRP A 174 -17.28 2.72 6.14
N GLY A 175 -17.55 3.95 5.68
CA GLY A 175 -16.58 4.76 4.95
C GLY A 175 -17.24 5.90 4.18
N PHE A 176 -16.57 6.40 3.15
CA PHE A 176 -17.13 7.44 2.29
C PHE A 176 -16.63 7.29 0.85
N VAL A 177 -17.42 7.80 -0.08
CA VAL A 177 -17.15 7.84 -1.51
C VAL A 177 -17.03 9.29 -1.93
N VAL A 178 -15.94 9.61 -2.62
CA VAL A 178 -15.69 10.93 -3.18
C VAL A 178 -15.93 10.90 -4.68
N GLU A 179 -16.57 11.92 -5.22
CA GLU A 179 -16.62 12.18 -6.66
C GLU A 179 -15.56 13.23 -6.98
N ASP A 180 -14.64 12.89 -7.87
CA ASP A 180 -13.56 13.78 -8.30
C ASP A 180 -13.13 13.45 -9.73
N GLN A 181 -13.15 14.44 -10.62
CA GLN A 181 -12.59 14.37 -11.99
C GLN A 181 -12.99 13.13 -12.81
N GLY A 182 -14.23 12.66 -12.69
CA GLY A 182 -14.71 11.50 -13.45
C GLY A 182 -14.50 10.14 -12.77
N ALA A 183 -14.06 10.14 -11.51
CA ALA A 183 -13.88 8.94 -10.71
C ALA A 183 -14.72 8.94 -9.42
N TRP A 184 -15.14 7.75 -8.99
CA TRP A 184 -15.58 7.49 -7.63
C TRP A 184 -14.40 6.93 -6.83
N LEU A 185 -13.96 7.65 -5.81
CA LEU A 185 -12.87 7.24 -4.93
C LEU A 185 -13.45 6.65 -3.65
N PHE A 186 -13.05 5.43 -3.30
CA PHE A 186 -13.63 4.69 -2.17
C PHE A 186 -12.65 4.69 -1.00
N TYR A 187 -13.09 5.26 0.11
CA TYR A 187 -12.37 5.25 1.38
C TYR A 187 -13.14 4.35 2.35
N ILE A 188 -12.52 3.25 2.79
CA ILE A 188 -13.13 2.28 3.71
C ILE A 188 -12.42 2.34 5.06
N ALA A 189 -13.20 2.50 6.14
CA ALA A 189 -12.66 2.81 7.45
C ALA A 189 -11.69 1.75 7.97
N ASP A 190 -12.10 0.48 7.86
CA ASP A 190 -11.26 -0.64 8.30
C ASP A 190 -9.99 -0.79 7.47
N VAL A 191 -9.97 -0.37 6.20
CA VAL A 191 -8.76 -0.40 5.38
C VAL A 191 -7.76 0.62 5.89
N TRP A 192 -8.18 1.87 6.05
CA TRP A 192 -7.24 2.92 6.42
C TRP A 192 -6.78 2.82 7.87
N ARG A 193 -7.64 2.32 8.78
CA ARG A 193 -7.28 2.08 10.19
C ARG A 193 -6.27 0.94 10.35
N ASN A 194 -6.25 -0.02 9.43
CA ASN A 194 -5.29 -1.13 9.41
C ASN A 194 -4.06 -0.87 8.51
N GLY A 195 -4.01 0.26 7.80
CA GLY A 195 -2.94 0.64 6.89
C GLY A 195 -3.26 0.36 5.42
N THR A 196 -3.12 1.39 4.58
CA THR A 196 -3.51 1.38 3.16
C THR A 196 -2.49 0.72 2.22
N VAL A 197 -1.19 0.78 2.54
CA VAL A 197 -0.10 0.37 1.62
C VAL A 197 -0.18 -1.10 1.19
N GLY A 198 -0.61 -2.01 2.09
CA GLY A 198 -0.77 -3.43 1.77
C GLY A 198 -2.12 -3.79 1.12
N CYS A 199 -3.03 -2.83 0.99
CA CYS A 199 -4.40 -3.07 0.56
C CYS A 199 -4.62 -2.81 -0.94
N PHE A 200 -3.80 -1.97 -1.59
CA PHE A 200 -3.97 -1.60 -3.00
C PHE A 200 -3.97 -2.82 -3.94
N ASP A 201 -2.91 -3.64 -3.91
CA ASP A 201 -2.81 -4.88 -4.72
C ASP A 201 -3.91 -5.91 -4.39
N ARG A 202 -4.35 -5.92 -3.13
CA ARG A 202 -5.42 -6.81 -2.66
C ARG A 202 -6.78 -6.38 -3.23
N PHE A 203 -7.02 -5.08 -3.40
CA PHE A 203 -8.25 -4.59 -4.03
C PHE A 203 -8.33 -4.94 -5.52
N ASP A 204 -7.22 -4.92 -6.26
CA ASP A 204 -7.20 -5.43 -7.64
C ASP A 204 -7.52 -6.92 -7.72
N SER A 205 -6.89 -7.72 -6.88
CA SER A 205 -7.18 -9.15 -6.80
C SER A 205 -8.64 -9.42 -6.41
N ALA A 206 -9.20 -8.64 -5.48
CA ALA A 206 -10.59 -8.74 -5.06
C ALA A 206 -11.58 -8.32 -6.16
N TRP A 207 -11.24 -7.30 -6.94
CA TRP A 207 -12.02 -6.83 -8.08
C TRP A 207 -12.12 -7.91 -9.15
N GLN A 208 -10.99 -8.49 -9.56
CA GLN A 208 -10.96 -9.56 -10.57
C GLN A 208 -11.80 -10.78 -10.16
N GLN A 209 -11.71 -11.20 -8.89
CA GLN A 209 -12.53 -12.30 -8.37
C GLN A 209 -14.01 -11.95 -8.30
N SER A 210 -14.34 -10.74 -7.87
CA SER A 210 -15.73 -10.32 -7.74
C SER A 210 -16.40 -10.18 -9.11
N MET A 211 -15.68 -9.79 -10.16
CA MET A 211 -16.19 -9.83 -11.52
C MET A 211 -16.49 -11.27 -11.98
N ALA A 212 -15.62 -12.22 -11.67
CA ALA A 212 -15.84 -13.64 -11.98
C ALA A 212 -17.04 -14.22 -11.20
N ALA A 213 -17.14 -13.91 -9.91
CA ALA A 213 -18.24 -14.35 -9.05
C ALA A 213 -19.59 -13.73 -9.45
N ALA A 214 -19.61 -12.43 -9.76
CA ALA A 214 -20.79 -11.71 -10.23
C ALA A 214 -21.39 -12.34 -11.49
N SER A 215 -20.54 -12.84 -12.40
CA SER A 215 -20.99 -13.60 -13.57
C SER A 215 -21.65 -14.93 -13.20
N GLY A 216 -21.19 -15.60 -12.15
CA GLY A 216 -21.77 -16.86 -11.66
C GLY A 216 -23.09 -16.67 -10.90
N GLU A 217 -23.24 -15.55 -10.20
CA GLU A 217 -24.44 -15.19 -9.44
C GLU A 217 -25.53 -14.51 -10.30
N GLY A 218 -25.25 -14.23 -11.57
CA GLY A 218 -26.18 -13.56 -12.48
C GLY A 218 -26.37 -12.07 -12.17
N LEU A 219 -25.40 -11.43 -11.51
CA LEU A 219 -25.40 -9.98 -11.31
C LEU A 219 -25.19 -9.26 -12.66
N PRO A 220 -25.72 -8.03 -12.80
CA PRO A 220 -25.49 -7.23 -14.00
C PRO A 220 -23.98 -7.06 -14.28
N PRO A 221 -23.51 -7.24 -15.53
CA PRO A 221 -22.10 -7.11 -15.86
C PRO A 221 -21.60 -5.68 -15.63
N VAL A 222 -20.28 -5.54 -15.43
CA VAL A 222 -19.63 -4.22 -15.31
C VAL A 222 -19.93 -3.38 -16.57
N PRO A 223 -20.47 -2.16 -16.41
CA PRO A 223 -20.74 -1.28 -17.53
C PRO A 223 -19.51 -0.99 -18.39
N MET A 224 -19.69 -0.96 -19.71
CA MET A 224 -18.62 -0.62 -20.64
C MET A 224 -18.07 0.78 -20.35
N GLY A 225 -16.74 0.89 -20.22
CA GLY A 225 -16.06 2.15 -19.90
C GLY A 225 -15.97 2.45 -18.39
N LEU A 226 -16.33 1.51 -17.52
CA LEU A 226 -15.98 1.58 -16.10
C LEU A 226 -14.75 0.71 -15.85
N SER A 227 -13.68 1.28 -15.30
CA SER A 227 -12.46 0.57 -14.93
C SER A 227 -12.10 0.83 -13.47
N MET A 228 -11.43 -0.13 -12.86
CA MET A 228 -10.90 -0.01 -11.50
C MET A 228 -9.45 0.42 -11.55
N ASP A 229 -9.07 1.36 -10.68
CA ASP A 229 -7.71 1.86 -10.46
C ASP A 229 -7.35 1.68 -8.98
N ASP A 230 -6.07 1.40 -8.71
CA ASP A 230 -5.58 0.99 -7.38
C ASP A 230 -5.71 2.07 -6.29
N GLY A 231 -6.03 3.32 -6.67
CA GLY A 231 -6.29 4.40 -5.73
C GLY A 231 -5.05 4.96 -5.06
N ILE A 232 -3.84 4.51 -5.44
CA ILE A 232 -2.56 4.97 -4.86
C ILE A 232 -2.42 6.48 -5.00
N SER A 233 -2.75 7.02 -6.18
CA SER A 233 -2.64 8.46 -6.49
C SER A 233 -3.51 9.36 -5.62
N THR A 234 -4.63 8.84 -5.12
CA THR A 234 -5.62 9.57 -4.30
C THR A 234 -5.62 9.11 -2.85
N PHE A 235 -4.70 8.22 -2.50
CA PHE A 235 -4.63 7.51 -1.22
C PHE A 235 -5.98 6.91 -0.79
N SER A 236 -6.78 6.50 -1.78
CA SER A 236 -8.07 5.82 -1.60
C SER A 236 -7.85 4.31 -1.61
N GLY A 237 -8.76 3.54 -1.02
CA GLY A 237 -8.65 2.08 -1.06
C GLY A 237 -8.77 1.53 -2.48
N MET A 238 -9.54 2.21 -3.32
CA MET A 238 -9.67 1.95 -4.76
C MET A 238 -10.44 3.09 -5.43
N ALA A 239 -10.30 3.21 -6.75
CA ALA A 239 -11.05 4.15 -7.56
C ALA A 239 -11.80 3.44 -8.70
N LEU A 240 -13.02 3.88 -9.00
CA LEU A 240 -13.74 3.49 -10.21
C LEU A 240 -13.76 4.67 -11.18
N GLN A 241 -13.02 4.54 -12.28
CA GLN A 241 -12.91 5.56 -13.32
C GLN A 241 -13.98 5.33 -14.39
N SER A 242 -14.70 6.39 -14.74
CA SER A 242 -15.66 6.37 -15.85
C SER A 242 -15.09 7.04 -17.09
N ALA A 243 -15.17 6.36 -18.23
CA ALA A 243 -14.93 6.95 -19.54
C ALA A 243 -16.07 7.91 -19.98
N GLY A 244 -17.20 7.91 -19.28
CA GLY A 244 -18.37 8.73 -19.58
C GLY A 244 -18.78 9.65 -18.42
N PRO A 245 -19.87 10.42 -18.58
CA PRO A 245 -20.34 11.30 -17.52
C PRO A 245 -20.78 10.51 -16.28
N MET A 246 -20.27 10.85 -15.10
CA MET A 246 -20.70 10.27 -13.82
C MET A 246 -22.18 10.55 -13.48
N SER A 247 -22.80 11.50 -14.18
CA SER A 247 -24.25 11.76 -14.10
C SER A 247 -25.09 10.74 -14.85
N ASN A 248 -24.49 9.79 -15.59
CA ASN A 248 -25.22 8.73 -16.29
C ASN A 248 -26.00 7.87 -15.26
N PRO A 249 -27.36 7.90 -15.29
CA PRO A 249 -28.16 7.24 -14.28
C PRO A 249 -28.01 5.72 -14.26
N ALA A 250 -27.76 5.09 -15.41
CA ALA A 250 -27.57 3.64 -15.49
C ALA A 250 -26.24 3.22 -14.85
N LEU A 251 -25.17 3.98 -15.12
CA LEU A 251 -23.86 3.75 -14.54
C LEU A 251 -23.90 3.95 -13.01
N ARG A 252 -24.45 5.07 -12.56
CA ARG A 252 -24.56 5.38 -11.13
C ARG A 252 -25.42 4.36 -10.38
N ARG A 253 -26.50 3.89 -11.00
CA ARG A 253 -27.32 2.79 -10.48
C ARG A 253 -26.50 1.52 -10.31
N TRP A 254 -25.70 1.13 -11.30
CA TRP A 254 -24.84 -0.05 -11.19
C TRP A 254 -23.81 0.10 -10.05
N VAL A 255 -23.16 1.27 -9.94
CA VAL A 255 -22.20 1.54 -8.85
C VAL A 255 -22.88 1.46 -7.48
N GLY A 256 -24.10 1.97 -7.33
CA GLY A 256 -24.85 1.89 -6.07
C GLY A 256 -25.36 0.48 -5.76
N GLU A 257 -26.21 -0.06 -6.62
CA GLU A 257 -27.00 -1.27 -6.34
C GLU A 257 -26.25 -2.58 -6.56
N VAL A 258 -25.18 -2.57 -7.37
CA VAL A 258 -24.36 -3.76 -7.62
C VAL A 258 -23.04 -3.64 -6.89
N PHE A 259 -22.28 -2.58 -7.15
CA PHE A 259 -20.93 -2.48 -6.59
C PHE A 259 -20.95 -2.20 -5.08
N ILE A 260 -21.53 -1.08 -4.64
CA ILE A 260 -21.56 -0.69 -3.21
C ILE A 260 -22.38 -1.68 -2.37
N ASP A 261 -23.52 -2.15 -2.87
CA ASP A 261 -24.41 -3.03 -2.11
C ASP A 261 -23.94 -4.50 -2.06
N ARG A 262 -23.39 -5.03 -3.16
CA ARG A 262 -23.12 -6.48 -3.30
C ARG A 262 -21.66 -6.84 -3.37
N MET A 263 -20.84 -6.11 -4.13
CA MET A 263 -19.45 -6.49 -4.39
C MET A 263 -18.49 -5.96 -3.32
N LEU A 264 -18.56 -4.66 -3.05
CA LEU A 264 -17.63 -3.95 -2.17
C LEU A 264 -17.54 -4.54 -0.75
N PRO A 265 -18.65 -4.95 -0.10
CA PRO A 265 -18.58 -5.52 1.25
C PRO A 265 -17.73 -6.79 1.36
N THR A 266 -17.89 -7.70 0.40
CA THR A 266 -17.12 -8.96 0.35
C THR A 266 -15.68 -8.68 -0.11
N MET A 267 -15.49 -7.77 -1.06
CA MET A 267 -14.15 -7.32 -1.47
C MET A 267 -13.36 -6.75 -0.29
N ALA A 268 -13.97 -5.84 0.47
CA ALA A 268 -13.34 -5.24 1.63
C ALA A 268 -12.99 -6.30 2.70
N ALA A 269 -13.86 -7.29 2.92
CA ALA A 269 -13.59 -8.40 3.84
C ALA A 269 -12.35 -9.21 3.43
N ARG A 270 -12.23 -9.54 2.14
CA ARG A 270 -11.06 -10.24 1.59
C ARG A 270 -9.78 -9.39 1.72
N VAL A 271 -9.90 -8.08 1.53
CA VAL A 271 -8.74 -7.17 1.60
C VAL A 271 -8.22 -7.05 3.04
N VAL A 272 -9.10 -6.82 4.01
CA VAL A 272 -8.68 -6.60 5.41
C VAL A 272 -8.28 -7.88 6.14
N ASP A 273 -8.74 -9.05 5.68
CA ASP A 273 -8.31 -10.33 6.25
C ASP A 273 -6.88 -10.66 5.80
N SER A 274 -5.91 -10.46 6.69
CA SER A 274 -4.50 -10.78 6.45
C SER A 274 -4.24 -12.25 6.11
N ASN A 275 -5.17 -13.16 6.45
CA ASN A 275 -5.07 -14.58 6.14
C ASN A 275 -5.77 -14.97 4.84
N TYR A 276 -6.57 -14.07 4.26
CA TYR A 276 -7.21 -14.32 2.99
C TYR A 276 -6.16 -14.29 1.88
N ASP A 277 -6.02 -15.41 1.20
CA ASP A 277 -5.20 -15.53 0.00
C ASP A 277 -6.10 -15.34 -1.22
N PHE A 278 -5.59 -14.69 -2.26
CA PHE A 278 -6.35 -14.53 -3.50
C PHE A 278 -6.00 -15.71 -4.41
N PRO A 279 -6.96 -16.58 -4.80
CA PRO A 279 -6.67 -17.66 -5.73
C PRO A 279 -6.01 -17.12 -7.00
N LEU A 280 -4.90 -17.74 -7.39
CA LEU A 280 -4.25 -17.48 -8.68
C LEU A 280 -5.25 -17.80 -9.79
N MET A 281 -5.64 -16.80 -10.59
CA MET A 281 -6.42 -17.05 -11.80
C MET A 281 -5.60 -17.96 -12.73
N GLY A 282 -5.99 -19.24 -12.82
CA GLY A 282 -5.29 -20.21 -13.68
C GLY A 282 -5.35 -21.69 -13.27
N LEU A 283 -5.87 -22.03 -12.09
CA LEU A 283 -6.12 -23.44 -11.72
C LEU A 283 -7.53 -23.60 -11.17
N GLN A 284 -8.51 -23.56 -12.08
CA GLN A 284 -9.74 -24.32 -11.85
C GLN A 284 -9.33 -25.79 -11.78
N ALA A 285 -9.36 -26.36 -10.59
CA ALA A 285 -9.33 -27.81 -10.44
C ALA A 285 -10.63 -28.35 -11.05
N HIS A 286 -10.50 -29.07 -12.16
CA HIS A 286 -11.49 -30.03 -12.61
C HIS A 286 -11.49 -31.26 -11.69
#